data_AF-A0A4U9D617-F1
#
_entry.id   AF-A0A4U9D617-F1
#
_cell.length_a   1.000
_cell.length_b   1.000
_cell.length_c   1.000
_cell.angle_alpha   90.00
_cell.angle_beta   90.00
_cell.angle_gamma   90.00
#
_symmetry.space_group_name_H-M   'P 1'
#
loop_
_entity.id
_entity.type
_entity.pdbx_description
1 polymer ?
#
loop_
_entity_poly.entity_id
_entity_poly.type
_entity_poly.pdbx_seq_one_letter_code
_entity_poly.pdbx_strand_id
1 'polypeptide(L)'
;MGIVVPERAQMIRAILLEVERLHSHLLNLGLACHFTGFDSGFMQFFRVRETSMKMAEILTGARKTYGLNLIGGIRRDLLKEDMIQTASWRSRCARDVQELVEMLLSTPNMAQRTVGHRPPRPANRPRLQQRWPDGARQRPRARYPRRPSVRRATACCRWKCTASRAAT
;
A
#
# COMPACT_ATOMS: atom_id res chain seq x y z
N MET A 1 27.55 -2.75 -3.21
CA MET A 1 27.25 -1.43 -3.81
C MET A 1 27.06 -0.30 -2.79
N GLY A 2 26.56 -0.48 -1.56
CA GLY A 2 26.64 0.58 -0.52
C GLY A 2 25.95 1.92 -0.87
N ILE A 3 25.15 1.96 -1.93
CA ILE A 3 24.51 3.18 -2.43
C ILE A 3 23.35 3.54 -1.52
N VAL A 4 23.42 4.71 -0.88
CA VAL A 4 22.32 5.25 -0.09
C VAL A 4 21.29 5.85 -1.02
N VAL A 5 20.14 5.18 -1.14
CA VAL A 5 19.01 5.66 -1.95
C VAL A 5 18.37 6.86 -1.24
N PRO A 6 18.08 7.98 -1.93
CA PRO A 6 17.44 9.14 -1.31
C PRO A 6 16.07 8.78 -0.71
N GLU A 7 15.74 9.38 0.43
CA GLU A 7 14.53 9.05 1.21
C GLU A 7 13.24 9.18 0.37
N ARG A 8 13.16 10.22 -0.47
CA ARG A 8 12.02 10.43 -1.38
C ARG A 8 11.82 9.26 -2.35
N ALA A 9 12.92 8.70 -2.87
CA ALA A 9 12.83 7.55 -3.77
C ALA A 9 12.39 6.28 -3.03
N GLN A 10 12.78 6.11 -1.77
CA GLN A 10 12.29 5.00 -0.96
C GLN A 10 10.77 5.08 -0.72
N MET A 11 10.24 6.28 -0.45
CA MET A 11 8.80 6.50 -0.26
C MET A 11 7.99 6.18 -1.51
N ILE A 12 8.44 6.64 -2.68
CA ILE A 12 7.75 6.38 -3.95
C ILE A 12 7.77 4.88 -4.27
N ARG A 13 8.90 4.19 -4.06
CA ARG A 13 8.98 2.73 -4.22
C ARG A 13 8.01 2.00 -3.30
N ALA A 14 7.90 2.43 -2.06
CA ALA A 14 6.96 1.84 -1.12
C ALA A 14 5.51 2.01 -1.62
N ILE A 15 5.12 3.20 -2.07
CA ILE A 15 3.76 3.42 -2.61
C ILE A 15 3.49 2.53 -3.82
N LEU A 16 4.43 2.44 -4.77
CA LEU A 16 4.29 1.61 -5.96
C LEU A 16 4.11 0.12 -5.59
N LEU A 17 4.95 -0.39 -4.69
CA LEU A 17 4.88 -1.78 -4.21
C LEU A 17 3.56 -2.08 -3.48
N GLU A 18 3.02 -1.09 -2.76
CA GLU A 18 1.73 -1.25 -2.08
C GLU A 18 0.55 -1.30 -3.07
N VAL A 19 0.61 -0.54 -4.16
CA VAL A 19 -0.39 -0.62 -5.26
C VAL A 19 -0.31 -1.99 -5.96
N GLU A 20 0.91 -2.47 -6.24
CA GLU A 20 1.11 -3.82 -6.78
C GLU A 20 0.59 -4.91 -5.83
N ARG A 21 0.79 -4.74 -4.52
CA ARG A 21 0.28 -5.67 -3.51
C ARG A 21 -1.25 -5.71 -3.50
N LEU A 22 -1.91 -4.56 -3.59
CA LEU A 22 -3.37 -4.49 -3.70
C LEU A 22 -3.85 -5.21 -4.97
N HIS A 23 -3.17 -5.00 -6.09
CA HIS A 23 -3.48 -5.66 -7.36
C HIS A 23 -3.40 -7.20 -7.26
N SER A 24 -2.34 -7.72 -6.63
CA SER A 24 -2.18 -9.15 -6.40
C SER A 24 -3.25 -9.70 -5.45
N HIS A 25 -3.62 -8.96 -4.40
CA HIS A 25 -4.63 -9.42 -3.47
C HIS A 25 -6.03 -9.47 -4.10
N LEU A 26 -6.40 -8.49 -4.92
CA LEU A 26 -7.67 -8.51 -5.68
C LEU A 26 -7.75 -9.69 -6.64
N LEU A 27 -6.64 -10.05 -7.28
CA LEU A 27 -6.57 -11.24 -8.12
C LEU A 27 -6.82 -12.53 -7.30
N ASN A 28 -6.16 -12.64 -6.14
CA ASN A 28 -6.34 -13.79 -5.25
C ASN A 28 -7.77 -13.90 -4.72
N LEU A 29 -8.40 -12.78 -4.37
CA LEU A 29 -9.80 -12.75 -3.92
C LEU A 29 -10.77 -13.18 -5.03
N GLY A 30 -10.56 -12.69 -6.26
CA GLY A 30 -11.34 -13.14 -7.42
C GLY A 30 -11.21 -14.65 -7.62
N LEU A 31 -9.98 -15.17 -7.65
CA LEU A 31 -9.72 -16.59 -7.83
C LEU A 31 -10.32 -17.45 -6.70
N ALA A 32 -10.24 -16.97 -5.45
CA ALA A 32 -10.88 -17.65 -4.32
C ALA A 32 -12.40 -17.75 -4.49
N CYS A 33 -13.06 -16.70 -4.99
CA CYS A 33 -14.50 -16.70 -5.26
C CYS A 33 -14.90 -17.65 -6.40
N HIS A 34 -14.04 -17.79 -7.40
CA HIS A 34 -14.25 -18.75 -8.47
C HIS A 34 -14.18 -20.19 -7.94
N PHE A 35 -13.21 -20.53 -7.08
CA PHE A 35 -13.13 -21.85 -6.47
C PHE A 35 -14.29 -22.17 -5.51
N THR A 36 -14.89 -21.16 -4.88
CA THR A 36 -16.09 -21.37 -4.06
C THR A 36 -17.38 -21.47 -4.87
N GLY A 37 -17.30 -21.36 -6.21
CA GLY A 37 -18.43 -21.52 -7.12
C GLY A 37 -19.30 -20.27 -7.27
N PHE A 38 -18.74 -19.08 -6.98
CA PHE A 38 -19.43 -17.81 -7.11
C PHE A 38 -18.84 -16.96 -8.25
N ASP A 39 -19.21 -17.31 -9.49
CA ASP A 39 -18.68 -16.68 -10.72
C ASP A 39 -19.12 -15.23 -10.90
N SER A 40 -20.31 -14.86 -10.41
CA SER A 40 -20.78 -13.47 -10.44
C SER A 40 -19.87 -12.55 -9.63
N GLY A 41 -19.37 -13.01 -8.48
CA GLY A 41 -18.41 -12.25 -7.67
C GLY A 41 -17.04 -12.12 -8.34
N PHE A 42 -16.60 -13.16 -9.05
CA PHE A 42 -15.37 -13.10 -9.83
C PHE A 42 -15.39 -11.95 -10.86
N MET A 43 -16.47 -11.81 -11.61
CA MET A 43 -16.61 -10.70 -12.58
C MET A 43 -16.55 -9.33 -11.91
N GLN A 44 -17.17 -9.17 -10.73
CA GLN A 44 -17.14 -7.92 -9.99
C GLN A 44 -15.74 -7.58 -9.44
N PHE A 45 -14.98 -8.57 -8.97
CA PHE A 45 -13.60 -8.33 -8.55
C PHE A 45 -12.70 -7.91 -9.72
N PHE A 46 -12.91 -8.45 -10.91
CA PHE A 46 -12.19 -8.03 -12.11
C PHE A 46 -12.54 -6.59 -12.51
N ARG A 47 -13.81 -6.16 -12.33
CA ARG A 47 -14.21 -4.76 -12.50
C ARG A 47 -13.46 -3.85 -11.52
N VAL A 48 -13.43 -4.20 -10.23
CA VAL A 48 -12.70 -3.40 -9.22
C VAL A 48 -11.19 -3.42 -9.48
N ARG A 49 -10.65 -4.53 -9.98
CA ARG A 49 -9.24 -4.62 -10.37
C ARG A 49 -8.86 -3.60 -11.45
N GLU A 50 -9.74 -3.25 -12.38
CA GLU A 50 -9.44 -2.21 -13.38
C GLU A 50 -9.18 -0.84 -12.71
N THR A 51 -9.87 -0.51 -11.61
CA THR A 51 -9.59 0.72 -10.86
C THR A 51 -8.18 0.73 -10.27
N SER A 52 -7.67 -0.43 -9.83
CA SER A 52 -6.29 -0.56 -9.35
C SER A 52 -5.26 -0.35 -10.48
N MET A 53 -5.58 -0.82 -11.69
CA MET A 53 -4.74 -0.65 -12.86
C MET A 53 -4.75 0.80 -13.34
N LYS A 54 -5.88 1.50 -13.21
CA LYS A 54 -5.94 2.94 -13.52
C LYS A 54 -5.10 3.77 -12.56
N MET A 55 -5.09 3.43 -11.27
CA MET A 55 -4.18 4.08 -10.30
C MET A 55 -2.71 3.89 -10.70
N ALA A 56 -2.35 2.69 -11.10
CA ALA A 56 -0.98 2.40 -11.50
C ALA A 56 -0.60 3.09 -12.81
N GLU A 57 -1.55 3.22 -13.75
CA GLU A 57 -1.38 3.98 -14.99
C GLU A 57 -1.11 5.47 -14.72
N ILE A 58 -1.82 6.09 -13.76
CA ILE A 58 -1.57 7.48 -13.36
C ILE A 58 -0.16 7.63 -12.78
N LEU A 59 0.25 6.71 -11.92
CA LEU A 59 1.56 6.79 -11.25
C LEU A 59 2.75 6.51 -12.17
N THR A 60 2.56 5.68 -13.20
CA THR A 60 3.68 5.10 -13.94
C THR A 60 3.62 5.29 -15.46
N GLY A 61 2.44 5.62 -15.99
CA GLY A 61 2.15 5.63 -17.42
C GLY A 61 1.90 4.24 -18.02
N ALA A 62 2.06 3.16 -17.25
CA ALA A 62 1.86 1.79 -17.72
C ALA A 62 0.87 1.04 -16.82
N ARG A 63 0.17 0.04 -17.39
CA ARG A 63 -0.86 -0.73 -16.67
C ARG A 63 -0.33 -1.89 -15.81
N LYS A 64 0.86 -2.42 -16.11
CA LYS A 64 1.44 -3.59 -15.41
C LYS A 64 2.97 -3.59 -15.35
N THR A 65 3.64 -3.11 -16.40
CA THR A 65 5.10 -3.14 -16.51
C THR A 65 5.70 -1.84 -16.00
N TYR A 66 6.01 -1.81 -14.71
CA TYR A 66 6.55 -0.62 -14.04
C TYR A 66 8.08 -0.57 -14.18
N GLY A 67 8.56 -0.05 -15.32
CA GLY A 67 9.99 0.18 -15.59
C GLY A 67 10.60 1.36 -14.82
N LEU A 68 10.12 1.63 -13.61
CA LEU A 68 10.46 2.84 -12.83
C LEU A 68 11.52 2.61 -11.77
N ASN A 69 11.63 1.39 -11.25
CA ASN A 69 12.57 1.06 -10.19
C ASN A 69 13.94 0.74 -10.81
N LEU A 70 14.92 1.59 -10.56
CA LEU A 70 16.29 1.44 -11.03
C LEU A 70 17.22 1.17 -9.85
N ILE A 71 18.37 0.55 -10.10
CA ILE A 71 19.40 0.38 -9.08
C ILE A 71 19.92 1.78 -8.70
N GLY A 72 19.71 2.19 -7.45
CA GLY A 72 20.12 3.50 -6.93
C GLY A 72 19.02 4.57 -6.88
N GLY A 73 17.82 4.34 -7.43
CA GLY A 73 16.77 5.35 -7.40
C GLY A 73 15.53 5.04 -8.22
N ILE A 74 14.87 6.09 -8.71
CA ILE A 74 13.67 6.02 -9.54
C ILE A 74 13.85 6.89 -10.77
N ARG A 75 13.28 6.47 -11.91
CA ARG A 75 13.35 7.19 -13.17
C ARG A 75 12.44 8.45 -13.24
N ARG A 76 11.26 8.40 -12.62
CA ARG A 76 10.24 9.46 -12.67
C ARG A 76 9.73 9.81 -11.26
N ASP A 77 9.78 11.09 -10.91
CA ASP A 77 9.20 11.59 -9.66
C ASP A 77 7.67 11.74 -9.79
N LEU A 78 6.95 11.68 -8.67
CA LEU A 78 5.50 11.86 -8.64
C LEU A 78 5.16 13.33 -8.50
N LEU A 79 4.26 13.81 -9.36
CA LEU A 79 3.67 15.14 -9.24
C LEU A 79 2.60 15.15 -8.14
N LYS A 80 2.29 16.33 -7.60
CA LYS A 80 1.31 16.47 -6.52
C LYS A 80 -0.10 16.13 -7.01
N GLU A 81 -0.38 16.45 -8.27
CA GLU A 81 -1.63 16.19 -8.96
C GLU A 81 -1.91 14.68 -9.01
N ASP A 82 -0.91 13.88 -9.36
CA ASP A 82 -0.99 12.42 -9.42
C ASP A 82 -1.29 11.81 -8.04
N MET A 83 -0.72 12.38 -6.97
CA MET A 83 -0.96 11.93 -5.61
C MET A 83 -2.41 12.18 -5.17
N ILE A 84 -2.98 13.34 -5.52
CA ILE A 84 -4.37 13.69 -5.20
C ILE A 84 -5.33 12.74 -5.94
N GLN A 85 -5.08 12.51 -7.23
CA GLN A 85 -5.87 11.57 -8.02
C GLN A 85 -5.75 10.14 -7.46
N THR A 86 -4.55 9.68 -7.13
CA THR A 86 -4.35 8.35 -6.54
C THR A 86 -5.10 8.21 -5.22
N ALA A 87 -5.15 9.26 -4.39
CA ALA A 87 -5.89 9.24 -3.13
C ALA A 87 -7.41 9.13 -3.30
N SER A 88 -7.98 9.80 -4.31
CA SER A 88 -9.42 9.70 -4.63
C SER A 88 -9.77 8.30 -5.15
N TRP A 89 -8.98 7.77 -6.08
CA TRP A 89 -9.17 6.42 -6.63
C TRP A 89 -9.00 5.33 -5.58
N ARG A 90 -8.02 5.46 -4.68
CA ARG A 90 -7.84 4.55 -3.54
C ARG A 90 -9.10 4.51 -2.67
N SER A 91 -9.73 5.65 -2.43
CA SER A 91 -10.92 5.76 -1.58
C SER A 91 -12.16 5.19 -2.25
N ARG A 92 -12.25 5.27 -3.59
CA ARG A 92 -13.27 4.57 -4.38
C ARG A 92 -13.06 3.05 -4.36
N CYS A 93 -11.86 2.60 -4.69
CA CYS A 93 -11.49 1.18 -4.68
C CYS A 93 -11.76 0.53 -3.30
N ALA A 94 -11.43 1.22 -2.21
CA ALA A 94 -11.70 0.72 -0.86
C ALA A 94 -13.21 0.52 -0.58
N ARG A 95 -14.08 1.41 -1.05
CA ARG A 95 -15.54 1.27 -0.91
C ARG A 95 -16.05 0.10 -1.74
N ASP A 96 -15.64 0.03 -3.00
CA ASP A 96 -16.08 -1.02 -3.92
C ASP A 96 -15.65 -2.41 -3.40
N VAL A 97 -14.44 -2.54 -2.85
CA VAL A 97 -13.98 -3.78 -2.23
C VAL A 97 -14.79 -4.13 -0.99
N GLN A 98 -15.08 -3.16 -0.12
CA GLN A 98 -15.84 -3.40 1.11
C GLN A 98 -17.25 -3.91 0.80
N GLU A 99 -17.94 -3.29 -0.15
CA GLU A 99 -19.28 -3.71 -0.60
C GLU A 99 -19.27 -5.14 -1.16
N LEU A 100 -18.27 -5.48 -1.98
CA LEU A 100 -18.13 -6.84 -2.52
C LEU A 100 -17.82 -7.87 -1.44
N VAL A 101 -16.98 -7.52 -0.47
CA VAL A 101 -16.66 -8.41 0.67
C VAL A 101 -17.89 -8.65 1.52
N GLU A 102 -18.70 -7.63 1.79
CA GLU A 102 -19.96 -7.78 2.52
C GLU A 102 -20.95 -8.69 1.79
N MET A 103 -21.10 -8.54 0.47
CA MET A 103 -21.93 -9.42 -0.36
C MET A 103 -21.44 -10.88 -0.36
N LEU A 104 -20.13 -11.10 -0.31
CA LEU A 104 -19.57 -12.44 -0.27
C LEU A 104 -19.77 -13.13 1.08
N LEU A 105 -19.65 -12.36 2.16
CA LEU A 105 -19.85 -12.88 3.51
C LEU A 105 -21.33 -13.12 3.83
N SER A 106 -22.25 -12.38 3.20
CA SER A 106 -23.69 -12.64 3.35
C SER A 106 -24.14 -13.93 2.67
N THR A 107 -23.37 -14.44 1.71
CA THR A 107 -23.73 -15.63 0.94
C THR A 107 -23.35 -16.92 1.70
N PRO A 108 -24.31 -17.82 2.00
CA PRO A 108 -24.07 -19.02 2.82
C PRO A 108 -23.12 -20.05 2.18
N ASN A 109 -22.99 -20.04 0.84
CA ASN A 109 -22.07 -20.90 0.09
C ASN A 109 -20.60 -20.73 0.52
N MET A 110 -20.23 -19.52 0.95
CA MET A 110 -18.86 -19.22 1.36
C MET A 110 -18.54 -19.87 2.71
N ALA A 111 -19.47 -19.77 3.68
CA ALA A 111 -19.34 -20.35 5.01
C ALA A 111 -19.30 -21.89 4.97
N GLN A 112 -20.16 -22.51 4.17
CA GLN A 112 -20.21 -23.98 4.07
C GLN A 112 -18.91 -24.59 3.50
N ARG A 113 -18.19 -23.88 2.63
CA ARG A 113 -16.95 -24.38 1.99
C ARG A 113 -15.66 -24.03 2.72
N THR A 114 -15.67 -23.03 3.60
CA THR A 114 -14.46 -22.60 4.32
C THR A 114 -14.32 -23.25 5.70
N VAL A 115 -15.41 -23.67 6.32
CA VAL A 115 -15.38 -24.28 7.66
C VAL A 115 -14.99 -25.75 7.54
N GLY A 116 -13.82 -26.11 8.07
CA GLY A 116 -13.37 -27.51 8.21
C GLY A 116 -12.10 -27.89 7.44
N HIS A 117 -11.62 -27.05 6.50
CA HIS A 117 -10.43 -27.41 5.71
C HIS A 117 -9.10 -27.12 6.42
N ARG A 118 -9.08 -26.25 7.43
CA ARG A 118 -7.81 -25.85 8.09
C ARG A 118 -7.31 -26.97 9.02
N PRO A 119 -6.15 -27.61 8.73
CA PRO A 119 -5.56 -28.55 9.67
C PRO A 119 -5.16 -27.82 10.97
N PRO A 120 -5.23 -28.48 12.14
CA PRO A 120 -4.78 -27.90 13.40
C PRO A 120 -3.33 -27.42 13.26
N ARG A 121 -3.03 -26.27 13.86
CA ARG A 121 -1.67 -25.70 13.83
C ARG A 121 -0.70 -26.74 14.39
N PRO A 122 0.35 -27.15 13.66
CA PRO A 122 1.35 -28.04 14.23
C PRO A 122 2.06 -27.32 15.37
N ALA A 123 2.13 -27.96 16.54
CA ALA A 123 2.68 -27.38 17.76
C ALA A 123 4.16 -26.95 17.63
N ASN A 124 4.89 -27.47 16.63
CA ASN A 124 6.32 -27.23 16.46
C ASN A 124 6.68 -26.91 14.99
N ARG A 125 6.44 -25.67 14.55
CA ARG A 125 6.82 -25.20 13.20
C ARG A 125 8.20 -24.51 13.26
N PRO A 126 9.26 -25.04 12.61
CA PRO A 126 10.54 -24.36 12.55
C PRO A 126 10.39 -23.00 11.83
N ARG A 127 11.09 -21.97 12.36
CA ARG A 127 10.96 -20.56 11.93
C ARG A 127 11.23 -20.31 10.45
N LEU A 128 11.87 -21.24 9.73
CA LEU A 128 12.25 -21.05 8.33
C LEU A 128 11.06 -21.01 7.34
N GLN A 129 9.91 -21.61 7.66
CA GLN A 129 8.79 -21.72 6.71
C GLN A 129 7.73 -20.61 6.81
N GLN A 130 7.93 -19.57 7.63
CA GLN A 130 6.96 -18.47 7.81
C GLN A 130 7.17 -17.30 6.83
N ARG A 131 7.50 -17.60 5.57
CA ARG A 131 7.73 -16.54 4.57
C ARG A 131 6.44 -16.02 3.91
N TRP A 132 5.32 -16.72 4.09
CA TRP A 132 4.00 -16.26 3.65
C TRP A 132 3.21 -15.67 4.84
N PRO A 133 2.65 -14.46 4.71
CA PRO A 133 2.07 -13.75 5.84
C PRO A 133 0.63 -14.22 6.08
N ASP A 134 0.48 -15.39 6.71
CA ASP A 134 -0.74 -15.70 7.43
C ASP A 134 -0.75 -14.88 8.72
N GLY A 135 -1.29 -13.66 8.63
CA GLY A 135 -1.42 -12.75 9.77
C GLY A 135 -0.17 -11.89 9.97
N ALA A 136 -0.20 -10.68 9.40
CA ALA A 136 0.72 -9.63 9.74
C ALA A 136 0.66 -9.35 11.26
N ARG A 137 1.61 -9.91 12.04
CA ARG A 137 2.14 -9.16 13.18
C ARG A 137 2.69 -7.88 12.59
N GLN A 138 1.95 -6.79 12.77
CA GLN A 138 2.41 -5.45 12.46
C GLN A 138 3.77 -5.30 13.14
N ARG A 139 4.85 -5.25 12.34
CA ARG A 139 6.11 -4.71 12.84
C ARG A 139 5.79 -3.33 13.42
N PRO A 140 6.33 -2.94 14.58
CA PRO A 140 6.05 -1.62 15.15
C PRO A 140 6.29 -0.58 14.04
N ARG A 141 5.25 0.19 13.71
CA ARG A 141 5.33 1.25 12.70
C ARG A 141 6.56 2.07 13.02
N ALA A 142 7.53 2.12 12.10
CA ALA A 142 8.63 3.07 12.20
C ALA A 142 8.00 4.46 12.32
N ARG A 143 8.07 5.03 13.52
CA ARG A 143 7.53 6.34 13.83
C ARG A 143 8.46 7.33 13.15
N TYR A 144 8.18 7.67 11.90
CA TYR A 144 8.90 8.77 11.24
C TYR A 144 8.77 10.01 12.13
N PRO A 145 9.88 10.71 12.46
CA PRO A 145 9.79 11.93 13.23
C PRO A 145 8.90 12.90 12.45
N ARG A 146 7.78 13.30 13.07
CA ARG A 146 6.94 14.38 12.54
C ARG A 146 7.84 15.60 12.42
N ARG A 147 8.00 16.12 11.19
CA ARG A 147 8.63 17.43 10.98
C ARG A 147 8.00 18.43 11.96
N PRO A 148 8.78 19.21 12.72
CA PRO A 148 8.20 20.26 13.53
C PRO A 148 7.45 21.23 12.61
N SER A 149 6.24 21.60 13.01
CA SER A 149 5.39 22.53 12.29
C SER A 149 6.12 23.86 12.07
N VAL A 150 5.87 24.46 10.91
CA VAL A 150 6.48 25.69 10.37
C VAL A 150 6.31 26.94 11.29
N ARG A 151 5.66 26.81 12.46
CA ARG A 151 5.44 27.90 13.42
C ARG A 151 6.59 28.17 14.39
N ARG A 152 7.66 27.33 14.44
CA ARG A 152 8.83 27.57 15.31
C ARG A 152 10.05 28.18 14.61
N ALA A 153 10.03 28.35 13.29
CA ALA A 153 11.17 28.89 12.54
C ALA A 153 11.32 30.42 12.67
N THR A 154 10.24 31.16 12.92
CA THR A 154 10.28 32.63 13.06
C THR A 154 10.80 33.13 14.40
N ALA A 155 10.85 32.29 15.44
CA ALA A 155 11.42 32.68 16.75
C ALA A 155 12.96 32.61 16.78
N CYS A 156 13.57 31.71 15.99
CA CYS A 156 15.03 31.51 15.98
C CYS A 156 15.77 32.62 15.20
N CYS A 157 15.14 33.19 14.16
CA CYS A 157 15.74 34.31 13.42
C CYS A 157 15.76 35.63 14.23
N ARG A 158 14.90 35.80 15.24
CA ARG A 158 14.90 37.04 16.05
C ARG A 158 16.00 37.06 17.12
N TRP A 159 16.38 35.90 17.65
CA TRP A 159 17.39 35.79 18.70
C TRP A 159 18.83 36.00 18.18
N LYS A 160 19.13 35.55 16.96
CA LYS A 160 20.47 35.72 16.37
C LYS A 160 20.79 37.15 15.92
N CYS A 161 19.80 38.01 15.70
CA CYS A 161 20.03 39.42 15.33
C CYS A 161 20.21 40.37 16.54
N THR A 162 19.71 40.03 17.74
CA THR A 162 19.91 40.85 18.94
C THR A 162 21.26 40.62 19.61
N ALA A 163 21.87 39.45 19.43
CA ALA A 163 23.18 39.13 20.01
C ALA A 163 24.38 39.80 19.29
N SER A 164 24.22 40.28 18.04
CA SER A 164 25.31 40.94 17.30
C SER A 164 25.37 42.46 17.48
N ARG A 165 24.46 43.06 18.27
CA ARG A 165 24.43 44.51 18.55
C ARG A 165 24.89 44.88 19.97
N ALA A 166 25.30 43.93 20.79
CA ALA A 166 25.77 44.15 22.17
C ALA A 166 27.28 43.93 22.36
N ALA A 167 28.03 43.79 21.26
CA ALA A 167 29.49 43.64 21.26
C ALA A 167 30.15 44.77 20.44
N THR A 168 29.79 46.02 20.77
CA THR A 168 30.55 47.23 20.44
C THR A 168 30.73 48.03 21.71
#